data_AF-A0A813JAS7-F1
#
_entry.id   AF-A0A813JAS7-F1
#
_cell.length_a   1.000
_cell.length_b   1.000
_cell.length_c   1.000
_cell.angle_alpha   90.00
_cell.angle_beta   90.00
_cell.angle_gamma   90.00
#
_symmetry.space_group_name_H-M   'P 1'
#
loop_
_entity.id
_entity.type
_entity.pdbx_description
1 polymer ?
#
loop_
_entity_poly.entity_id
_entity_poly.type
_entity_poly.pdbx_seq_one_letter_code
_entity_poly.pdbx_strand_id
1 'polypeptide(L)'
;QGPEAATTPAADEVSAILEELNSCSPELAFVVAEFRGELLAGSRGFQGDAAWWTHLEVRFALRCLLRRLEESLESFALRFDDRASGAASQLQKLQLLTRLVSAFEATTEPRLANSAQPPLGLKVERRYGLKPSE
;
A
#
# COMPACT_ATOMS: atom_id res chain seq x y z
N GLN A 1 30.00 10.76 7.54
CA GLN A 1 28.75 11.50 7.28
C GLN A 1 27.97 10.65 6.29
N GLY A 2 26.98 9.90 6.77
CA GLY A 2 26.17 9.02 5.90
C GLY A 2 25.18 9.86 5.09
N PRO A 3 24.80 9.45 3.87
CA PRO A 3 23.84 10.20 3.08
C PRO A 3 22.50 10.17 3.81
N GLU A 4 22.01 11.36 4.16
CA GLU A 4 20.69 11.59 4.68
C GLU A 4 19.69 11.08 3.62
N ALA A 5 19.11 9.91 3.87
CA ALA A 5 18.17 9.30 2.95
C ALA A 5 16.97 10.24 2.83
N ALA A 6 16.85 10.95 1.71
CA ALA A 6 15.71 11.79 1.42
C ALA A 6 14.43 10.94 1.54
N THR A 7 13.69 11.14 2.63
CA THR A 7 12.33 10.66 2.77
C THR A 7 11.52 11.31 1.65
N THR A 8 10.91 10.47 0.82
CA THR A 8 10.08 10.95 -0.28
C THR A 8 8.70 11.31 0.27
N PRO A 9 7.99 12.26 -0.38
CA PRO A 9 6.63 12.64 0.03
C PRO A 9 5.68 11.44 0.19
N ALA A 10 5.84 10.40 -0.64
CA ALA A 10 5.06 9.18 -0.56
C ALA A 10 5.31 8.35 0.73
N ALA A 11 6.54 8.30 1.23
CA ALA A 11 6.87 7.57 2.46
C ALA A 11 6.32 8.27 3.72
N ASP A 12 6.39 9.61 3.73
CA ASP A 12 5.79 10.43 4.77
C ASP A 12 4.25 10.33 4.74
N GLU A 13 3.67 10.31 3.55
CA GLU A 13 2.24 10.10 3.35
C GLU A 13 1.77 8.73 3.84
N VAL A 14 2.51 7.64 3.54
CA VAL A 14 2.21 6.31 4.09
C VAL A 14 2.18 6.35 5.62
N SER A 15 3.17 6.99 6.25
CA SER A 15 3.25 7.09 7.71
C SER A 15 2.04 7.84 8.29
N ALA A 16 1.68 8.98 7.70
CA ALA A 16 0.52 9.77 8.13
C ALA A 16 -0.81 9.00 7.97
N ILE A 17 -0.98 8.26 6.87
CA ILE A 17 -2.19 7.45 6.65
C ILE A 17 -2.28 6.31 7.67
N LEU A 18 -1.17 5.70 8.05
CA LEU A 18 -1.16 4.65 9.07
C LEU A 18 -1.60 5.17 10.45
N GLU A 19 -1.21 6.39 10.83
CA GLU A 19 -1.67 7.04 12.07
C GLU A 19 -3.16 7.37 12.02
N GLU A 20 -3.65 7.88 10.88
CA GLU A 20 -5.07 8.16 10.65
C GLU A 20 -5.90 6.86 10.72
N LEU A 21 -5.41 5.80 10.07
CA LEU A 21 -6.07 4.50 10.03
C LEU A 21 -6.11 3.83 11.42
N ASN A 22 -5.07 3.99 12.23
CA ASN A 22 -5.08 3.54 13.63
C ASN A 22 -6.12 4.28 14.50
N SER A 23 -6.46 5.51 14.16
CA SER A 23 -7.46 6.31 14.86
C SER A 23 -8.88 6.02 14.37
N CYS A 24 -9.06 5.82 13.06
CA CYS A 24 -10.38 5.64 12.43
C CYS A 24 -10.84 4.17 12.39
N SER A 25 -9.93 3.21 12.29
CA SER A 25 -10.23 1.78 12.17
C SER A 25 -9.11 0.91 12.76
N PRO A 26 -9.07 0.76 14.10
CA PRO A 26 -8.04 -0.03 14.78
C PRO A 26 -7.95 -1.48 14.31
N GLU A 27 -9.08 -2.07 13.89
CA GLU A 27 -9.12 -3.43 13.35
C GLU A 27 -8.42 -3.54 12.00
N LEU A 28 -8.56 -2.54 11.13
CA LEU A 28 -7.85 -2.50 9.85
C LEU A 28 -6.38 -2.16 10.09
N ALA A 29 -6.10 -1.29 11.06
CA ALA A 29 -4.74 -0.94 11.46
C ALA A 29 -3.96 -2.16 11.94
N PHE A 30 -4.60 -3.03 12.72
CA PHE A 30 -4.02 -4.29 13.17
C PHE A 30 -3.64 -5.20 12.00
N VAL A 31 -4.51 -5.36 11.00
CA VAL A 31 -4.22 -6.16 9.80
C VAL A 31 -3.08 -5.55 8.99
N VAL A 32 -3.08 -4.24 8.80
CA VAL A 32 -2.05 -3.52 8.03
C VAL A 32 -0.70 -3.50 8.77
N ALA A 33 -0.69 -3.60 10.11
CA ALA A 33 0.53 -3.60 10.91
C ALA A 33 1.46 -4.79 10.61
N GLU A 34 0.93 -5.91 10.12
CA GLU A 34 1.72 -7.06 9.64
C GLU A 34 2.69 -6.66 8.51
N PHE A 35 2.34 -5.64 7.74
CA PHE A 35 3.15 -5.14 6.63
C PHE A 35 4.02 -3.93 7.00
N ARG A 36 4.02 -3.50 8.27
CA ARG A 36 4.61 -2.23 8.70
C ARG A 36 6.07 -2.08 8.31
N GLY A 37 6.87 -3.14 8.40
CA GLY A 37 8.29 -3.10 8.05
C GLY A 37 8.52 -2.71 6.58
N GLU A 38 7.68 -3.22 5.69
CA GLU A 38 7.75 -2.96 4.25
C GLU A 38 7.09 -1.62 3.88
N LEU A 39 5.95 -1.28 4.50
CA LEU A 39 5.28 0.02 4.34
C LEU A 39 6.17 1.20 4.75
N LEU A 40 6.96 1.03 5.81
CA LEU A 40 7.88 2.05 6.33
C LEU A 40 9.31 1.92 5.79
N ALA A 41 9.54 1.05 4.80
CA ALA A 41 10.84 0.97 4.12
C ALA A 41 11.18 2.27 3.37
N GLY A 42 10.16 3.06 3.03
CA GLY A 42 10.27 4.38 2.42
C GLY A 42 10.93 4.33 1.04
N SER A 43 11.90 5.21 0.80
CA SER A 43 12.65 5.28 -0.46
C SER A 43 13.87 4.35 -0.53
N ARG A 44 14.10 3.50 0.49
CA ARG A 44 15.25 2.60 0.52
C ARG A 44 15.17 1.58 -0.62
N GLY A 45 16.26 1.47 -1.39
CA GLY A 45 16.36 0.51 -2.47
C GLY A 45 16.16 -0.94 -2.00
N PHE A 46 15.74 -1.79 -2.93
CA PHE A 46 15.60 -3.22 -2.69
C PHE A 46 17.00 -3.83 -2.48
N GLN A 47 17.17 -4.53 -1.36
CA GLN A 47 18.42 -5.20 -1.00
C GLN A 47 18.69 -6.47 -1.83
N GLY A 48 17.72 -6.89 -2.64
CA GLY A 48 17.78 -8.08 -3.48
C GLY A 48 16.39 -8.54 -3.89
N ASP A 49 16.33 -9.73 -4.50
CA ASP A 49 15.09 -10.27 -5.05
C ASP A 49 14.04 -10.58 -3.98
N ALA A 50 14.47 -11.06 -2.80
CA ALA A 50 13.56 -11.33 -1.69
C ALA A 50 12.80 -10.06 -1.24
N ALA A 51 13.49 -8.92 -1.14
CA ALA A 51 12.87 -7.65 -0.77
C ALA A 51 11.90 -7.15 -1.85
N TRP A 52 12.19 -7.42 -3.12
CA TRP A 52 11.30 -7.13 -4.24
C TRP A 52 10.03 -7.99 -4.17
N TRP A 53 10.14 -9.29 -3.93
CA TRP A 53 8.97 -10.16 -3.80
C TRP A 53 8.11 -9.79 -2.60
N THR A 54 8.72 -9.50 -1.44
CA THR A 54 7.97 -9.00 -0.28
C THR A 54 7.20 -7.72 -0.60
N HIS A 55 7.80 -6.80 -1.36
CA HIS A 55 7.10 -5.58 -1.80
C HIS A 55 5.87 -5.89 -2.66
N LEU A 56 6.00 -6.80 -3.62
CA LEU A 56 4.89 -7.22 -4.47
C LEU A 56 3.80 -7.95 -3.67
N GLU A 57 4.17 -8.81 -2.74
CA GLU A 57 3.23 -9.53 -1.86
C GLU A 57 2.42 -8.55 -1.01
N VAL A 58 3.08 -7.54 -0.43
CA VAL A 58 2.41 -6.49 0.35
C VAL A 58 1.49 -5.66 -0.55
N ARG A 59 1.93 -5.25 -1.74
CA ARG A 59 1.09 -4.53 -2.71
C ARG A 59 -0.16 -5.34 -3.06
N PHE A 60 0.02 -6.62 -3.35
CA PHE A 60 -1.07 -7.53 -3.67
C PHE A 60 -2.05 -7.67 -2.50
N ALA A 61 -1.55 -7.89 -1.28
CA ALA A 61 -2.36 -8.00 -0.08
C ALA A 61 -3.20 -6.74 0.17
N LEU A 62 -2.61 -5.55 0.02
CA LEU A 62 -3.33 -4.28 0.19
C LEU A 62 -4.42 -4.09 -0.88
N ARG A 63 -4.13 -4.42 -2.16
CA ARG A 63 -5.15 -4.40 -3.22
C ARG A 63 -6.29 -5.39 -2.95
N CYS A 64 -6.00 -6.58 -2.43
CA CYS A 64 -7.02 -7.54 -2.02
C CYS A 64 -7.89 -7.02 -0.87
N LEU A 65 -7.29 -6.36 0.13
CA LEU A 65 -8.03 -5.71 1.22
C LEU A 65 -8.93 -4.59 0.69
N LEU A 66 -8.42 -3.77 -0.23
CA LEU A 66 -9.17 -2.69 -0.89
C LEU A 66 -10.38 -3.26 -1.64
N ARG A 67 -10.16 -4.28 -2.47
CA ARG A 67 -11.22 -4.92 -3.23
C ARG A 67 -12.33 -5.48 -2.34
N ARG A 68 -11.97 -6.12 -1.22
CA ARG A 68 -12.96 -6.64 -0.26
C ARG A 68 -13.78 -5.55 0.40
N LEU A 69 -13.20 -4.39 0.67
CA LEU A 69 -13.92 -3.23 1.20
C LEU A 69 -14.88 -2.63 0.15
N GLU A 70 -14.45 -2.53 -1.12
CA GLU A 70 -15.32 -2.13 -2.23
C GLU A 70 -16.55 -3.04 -2.35
N GLU A 71 -16.34 -4.35 -2.39
CA GLU A 71 -17.41 -5.35 -2.48
C GLU A 71 -18.36 -5.30 -1.28
N SER A 72 -17.82 -5.05 -0.08
CA SER A 72 -18.63 -4.87 1.13
C SER A 72 -19.51 -3.62 1.06
N LEU A 73 -18.98 -2.52 0.48
CA LEU A 73 -19.73 -1.28 0.29
C LEU A 73 -20.81 -1.41 -0.77
N GLU A 74 -20.51 -2.04 -1.90
CA GLU A 74 -21.49 -2.36 -2.95
C GLU A 74 -22.62 -3.21 -2.39
N SER A 75 -22.29 -4.24 -1.60
CA SER A 75 -23.29 -5.08 -0.93
C SER A 75 -24.14 -4.31 0.07
N PHE A 76 -23.56 -3.35 0.80
CA PHE A 76 -24.28 -2.49 1.74
C PHE A 76 -25.23 -1.53 1.02
N ALA A 77 -24.76 -0.87 -0.05
CA ALA A 77 -25.55 0.04 -0.87
C ALA A 77 -26.77 -0.66 -1.50
N LEU A 78 -26.63 -1.90 -1.93
CA LEU A 78 -27.74 -2.70 -2.47
C LEU A 78 -28.79 -3.11 -1.42
N ARG A 79 -28.44 -3.10 -0.12
CA ARG A 79 -29.28 -3.63 0.97
C ARG A 79 -29.90 -2.57 1.86
N PHE A 80 -29.36 -1.36 1.90
CA PHE A 80 -29.76 -0.35 2.87
C PHE A 80 -29.75 1.06 2.27
N ASP A 81 -30.89 1.50 1.72
CA ASP A 81 -31.08 2.88 1.25
C ASP A 81 -31.09 3.93 2.40
N ASP A 82 -31.33 3.53 3.66
CA ASP A 82 -31.66 4.47 4.75
C ASP A 82 -30.69 4.52 5.96
N ARG A 83 -29.54 3.83 5.94
CA ARG A 83 -28.57 3.85 7.07
C ARG A 83 -27.30 4.64 6.75
N ALA A 84 -27.42 5.97 6.78
CA ALA A 84 -26.34 6.92 6.49
C ALA A 84 -25.07 6.76 7.36
N SER A 85 -25.17 6.31 8.61
CA SER A 85 -24.04 6.25 9.54
C SER A 85 -23.06 5.09 9.27
N GLY A 86 -23.56 3.92 8.86
CA GLY A 86 -22.71 2.75 8.57
C GLY A 86 -21.92 2.90 7.27
N ALA A 87 -22.56 3.47 6.25
CA ALA A 87 -21.94 3.74 4.96
C ALA A 87 -20.81 4.77 5.06
N ALA A 88 -20.98 5.82 5.88
CA ALA A 88 -19.96 6.85 6.08
C ALA A 88 -18.65 6.28 6.66
N SER A 89 -18.74 5.40 7.67
CA SER A 89 -17.56 4.76 8.26
C SER A 89 -16.84 3.84 7.27
N GLN A 90 -17.59 3.05 6.48
CA GLN A 90 -17.02 2.17 5.47
C GLN A 90 -16.39 2.95 4.31
N LEU A 91 -17.01 4.05 3.89
CA LEU A 91 -16.47 4.95 2.87
C LEU A 91 -15.15 5.59 3.34
N GLN A 92 -15.06 5.99 4.61
CA GLN A 92 -13.82 6.51 5.17
C GLN A 92 -12.71 5.45 5.18
N LYS A 93 -13.02 4.20 5.56
CA LYS A 93 -12.06 3.08 5.50
C LYS A 93 -11.58 2.83 4.07
N LEU A 94 -12.50 2.85 3.10
CA LEU A 94 -12.17 2.73 1.68
C LEU A 94 -11.22 3.83 1.25
N GLN A 95 -11.55 5.09 1.53
CA GLN A 95 -10.71 6.25 1.17
C GLN A 95 -9.30 6.14 1.76
N LEU A 96 -9.18 5.77 3.04
CA LEU A 96 -7.88 5.59 3.69
C LEU A 96 -7.07 4.46 3.04
N LEU A 97 -7.70 3.32 2.75
CA LEU A 97 -6.98 2.20 2.14
C LEU A 97 -6.62 2.47 0.68
N THR A 98 -7.48 3.14 -0.09
CA THR A 98 -7.16 3.61 -1.44
C THR A 98 -5.94 4.53 -1.41
N ARG A 99 -5.93 5.53 -0.52
CA ARG A 99 -4.79 6.43 -0.34
C ARG A 99 -3.53 5.67 0.05
N LEU A 100 -3.63 4.71 0.98
CA LEU A 100 -2.49 3.89 1.41
C LEU A 100 -1.91 3.08 0.25
N VAL A 101 -2.76 2.41 -0.54
CA VAL A 101 -2.35 1.63 -1.72
C VAL A 101 -1.64 2.55 -2.72
N SER A 102 -2.23 3.69 -3.08
CA SER A 102 -1.64 4.62 -4.03
C SER A 102 -0.30 5.19 -3.54
N ALA A 103 -0.22 5.59 -2.28
CA ALA A 103 1.02 6.12 -1.70
C ALA A 103 2.12 5.05 -1.64
N PHE A 104 1.78 3.81 -1.26
CA PHE A 104 2.73 2.70 -1.23
C PHE A 104 3.23 2.34 -2.63
N GLU A 105 2.35 2.29 -3.63
CA GLU A 105 2.73 2.03 -5.03
C GLU A 105 3.62 3.12 -5.60
N ALA A 106 3.42 4.37 -5.20
CA ALA A 106 4.29 5.48 -5.57
C ALA A 106 5.72 5.34 -5.00
N THR A 107 5.97 4.46 -4.03
CA THR A 107 7.32 4.17 -3.54
C THR A 107 8.09 3.20 -4.43
N THR A 108 7.42 2.43 -5.30
CA THR A 108 8.06 1.37 -6.10
C THR A 108 9.16 1.92 -7.01
N GLU A 109 8.87 2.96 -7.80
CA GLU A 109 9.85 3.54 -8.73
C GLU A 109 11.06 4.18 -8.01
N PRO A 110 10.88 5.03 -6.98
CA PRO A 110 12.00 5.54 -6.17
C PRO A 110 12.88 4.43 -5.59
N ARG A 111 12.27 3.35 -5.09
CA ARG A 111 13.04 2.22 -4.53
C ARG A 111 13.80 1.47 -5.60
N LEU A 112 13.21 1.24 -6.78
CA LEU A 112 13.94 0.67 -7.92
C LEU A 112 15.13 1.55 -8.31
N ALA A 113 14.97 2.88 -8.36
CA ALA A 113 16.04 3.82 -8.67
C ALA A 113 17.16 3.82 -7.62
N ASN A 114 16.82 3.64 -6.34
CA ASN A 114 17.77 3.60 -5.23
C ASN A 114 18.36 2.20 -4.96
N SER A 115 17.99 1.18 -5.75
CA SER A 115 18.53 -0.17 -5.62
C SER A 115 19.92 -0.23 -6.27
N ALA A 116 20.91 -0.80 -5.56
CA ALA A 116 22.28 -0.93 -6.09
C ALA A 116 22.32 -1.76 -7.39
N GLN A 117 21.43 -2.74 -7.50
CA GLN A 117 21.16 -3.49 -8.72
C GLN A 117 19.65 -3.71 -8.85
N PRO A 118 19.08 -3.70 -10.07
CA PRO A 118 17.67 -4.01 -10.26
C PRO A 118 17.38 -5.48 -9.89
N PRO A 119 16.29 -5.76 -9.15
CA PRO A 119 15.87 -7.12 -8.83
C PRO A 119 15.74 -8.01 -10.08
N LEU A 120 16.04 -9.30 -9.95
CA LEU A 120 15.95 -10.23 -11.08
C LEU A 120 14.49 -10.49 -11.46
N GLY A 121 13.58 -10.51 -10.48
CA GLY A 121 12.14 -10.62 -10.67
C GLY A 121 11.55 -9.52 -11.56
N LEU A 122 12.14 -8.31 -11.56
CA LEU A 122 11.74 -7.24 -12.47
C LEU A 122 11.96 -7.60 -13.95
N LYS A 123 12.99 -8.41 -14.25
CA LYS A 123 13.23 -8.91 -15.62
C LYS A 123 12.15 -9.90 -16.05
N VAL A 124 11.53 -10.61 -15.10
CA VAL A 124 10.42 -11.52 -15.35
C VAL A 124 9.17 -10.73 -15.71
N GLU A 125 8.79 -9.73 -14.92
CA GLU A 125 7.64 -8.87 -15.22
C GLU A 125 7.73 -8.21 -16.61
N ARG A 126 8.89 -7.63 -16.92
CA ARG A 126 9.14 -7.01 -18.24
C ARG A 126 9.04 -8.02 -19.39
N ARG A 127 9.44 -9.27 -19.16
CA ARG A 127 9.34 -10.35 -20.17
C ARG A 127 7.89 -10.72 -20.48
N TYR A 128 6.98 -10.58 -19.51
CA TYR A 128 5.55 -10.83 -19.68
C TYR A 128 4.74 -9.56 -20.00
N GLY A 129 5.41 -8.43 -20.22
CA GLY A 129 4.76 -7.16 -20.53
C GLY A 129 4.02 -6.54 -19.34
N LEU A 130 4.27 -7.02 -18.12
CA LEU A 130 3.71 -6.46 -16.90
C LEU A 130 4.49 -5.19 -16.56
N LYS A 131 3.78 -4.07 -16.37
CA LYS A 131 4.42 -2.86 -15.85
C LYS A 131 4.85 -3.08 -14.40
N PRO A 132 5.91 -2.41 -13.92
CA PRO A 132 6.28 -2.46 -12.50
C PRO A 132 5.15 -2.03 -11.55
N SER A 133 4.15 -1.30 -12.06
CA SER A 133 2.94 -0.83 -11.36
C SER A 133 1.74 -1.78 -11.42
N GLU A 134 1.78 -2.81 -12.26
CA GLU A 134 0.70 -3.78 -12.50
C GLU A 134 0.91 -5.04 -11.66
#